data_AF-A0A970D4Q3-F1
#
_entry.id   AF-A0A970D4Q3-F1
#
_cell.length_a   1.000
_cell.length_b   1.000
_cell.length_c   1.000
_cell.angle_alpha   90.00
_cell.angle_beta   90.00
_cell.angle_gamma   90.00
#
_symmetry.space_group_name_H-M   'P 1'
#
loop_
_entity.id
_entity.type
_entity.pdbx_description
1 polymer ?
#
loop_
_entity_poly.entity_id
_entity_poly.type
_entity_poly.pdbx_seq_one_letter_code
_entity_poly.pdbx_strand_id
1 'polypeptide(L)'
;MKINKKELLLAVAITTILSASLAFVLKSLYLRGNSVNTDRMKKTLELYAQYRQDYDTEKLANSLAEINLTPQDFSIIIDKFIYYRTREAARKEAEALLKHFKLGGEVKTHETTFVSGMENQPFRLDAEILTLFEESPELVKKAFEG
;
A
#
# COMPACT_ATOMS: atom_id res chain seq x y z
N MET A 1 -23.19 -21.85 -51.98
CA MET A 1 -22.41 -22.42 -50.84
C MET A 1 -23.35 -22.52 -49.64
N LYS A 2 -23.90 -23.71 -49.32
CA LYS A 2 -24.77 -23.90 -48.15
C LYS A 2 -23.88 -24.15 -46.94
N ILE A 3 -23.68 -23.13 -46.11
CA ILE A 3 -22.92 -23.28 -44.86
C ILE A 3 -23.73 -24.19 -43.93
N ASN A 4 -23.13 -25.29 -43.49
CA ASN A 4 -23.77 -26.25 -42.60
C ASN A 4 -23.92 -25.61 -41.21
N LYS A 5 -25.15 -25.56 -40.67
CA LYS A 5 -25.45 -24.95 -39.35
C LYS A 5 -24.56 -25.50 -38.23
N LYS A 6 -24.11 -26.76 -38.33
CA LYS A 6 -23.19 -27.38 -37.37
C LYS A 6 -21.78 -26.78 -37.42
N GLU A 7 -21.28 -26.46 -38.61
CA GLU A 7 -19.96 -25.83 -38.78
C GLU A 7 -19.97 -24.37 -38.33
N LEU A 8 -21.08 -23.66 -38.56
CA LEU A 8 -21.29 -22.30 -38.06
C LEU A 8 -21.32 -22.27 -36.51
N LEU A 9 -22.04 -23.20 -35.88
CA LEU A 9 -22.10 -23.30 -34.42
C LEU A 9 -20.74 -23.67 -33.81
N LEU A 10 -19.99 -24.57 -34.45
CA LEU A 10 -18.65 -24.95 -34.00
C LEU A 10 -17.68 -23.76 -34.09
N ALA A 11 -17.72 -23.00 -35.18
CA ALA A 11 -16.88 -21.81 -35.36
C ALA A 11 -17.19 -20.69 -34.35
N VAL A 12 -18.48 -20.48 -34.02
CA VAL A 12 -18.91 -19.52 -32.99
C VAL A 12 -18.49 -19.99 -31.58
N ALA A 13 -18.60 -21.30 -31.30
CA ALA A 13 -18.16 -21.85 -30.01
C ALA A 13 -16.63 -21.73 -29.82
N ILE A 14 -15.84 -22.00 -30.87
CA ILE A 14 -14.37 -21.90 -30.79
C ILE A 14 -13.93 -20.43 -30.59
N THR A 15 -14.53 -19.49 -31.33
CA THR A 15 -14.19 -18.06 -31.21
C THR A 15 -14.59 -17.45 -29.88
N THR A 16 -15.72 -17.88 -29.30
CA THR A 16 -16.15 -17.47 -27.95
C THR A 16 -15.26 -18.05 -26.84
N ILE A 17 -14.82 -19.30 -26.95
CA ILE A 17 -13.88 -19.90 -25.98
C ILE A 17 -12.50 -19.23 -26.05
N LEU A 18 -11.97 -18.96 -27.25
CA LEU A 18 -10.67 -18.30 -27.42
C LEU A 18 -10.67 -16.86 -26.90
N SER A 19 -11.75 -16.11 -27.11
CA SER A 19 -11.85 -14.72 -26.64
C SER A 19 -12.00 -14.63 -25.11
N ALA A 20 -12.75 -15.55 -24.50
CA ALA A 20 -12.89 -15.62 -23.04
C ALA A 20 -11.57 -15.96 -22.33
N SER A 21 -10.79 -16.88 -22.88
CA SER A 21 -9.49 -17.27 -22.32
C SER A 21 -8.42 -16.19 -22.49
N LEU A 22 -8.44 -15.44 -23.60
CA LEU A 22 -7.55 -14.29 -23.79
C LEU A 22 -7.87 -13.13 -22.85
N ALA A 23 -9.15 -12.83 -22.62
CA ALA A 23 -9.58 -11.80 -21.66
C ALA A 23 -9.21 -12.18 -20.21
N PHE A 24 -9.29 -13.46 -19.85
CA PHE A 24 -8.87 -13.95 -18.53
C PHE A 24 -7.35 -13.84 -18.33
N VAL A 25 -6.55 -14.23 -19.33
CA VAL A 25 -5.08 -14.12 -19.27
C VAL A 25 -4.64 -12.66 -19.22
N LEU A 26 -5.21 -11.78 -20.05
CA LEU A 26 -4.94 -10.34 -20.01
C LEU A 26 -5.31 -9.70 -18.66
N LYS A 27 -6.46 -10.09 -18.07
CA LYS A 27 -6.87 -9.63 -16.74
C LYS A 27 -5.92 -10.12 -15.64
N SER A 28 -5.44 -11.37 -15.73
CA SER A 28 -4.45 -11.91 -14.78
C SER A 28 -3.06 -11.27 -14.92
N LEU A 29 -2.67 -10.87 -16.14
CA LEU A 29 -1.41 -10.16 -16.40
C LEU A 29 -1.48 -8.69 -15.95
N TYR A 30 -2.66 -8.07 -15.99
CA TYR A 30 -2.87 -6.71 -15.49
C TYR A 30 -2.87 -6.62 -13.96
N LEU A 31 -3.18 -7.71 -13.26
CA LEU A 31 -3.15 -7.80 -11.80
C LEU A 31 -1.73 -8.11 -11.29
N ARG A 32 -0.73 -7.30 -11.68
CA ARG A 32 0.52 -7.24 -10.90
C ARG A 32 0.21 -6.43 -9.63
N GLY A 33 -0.04 -7.13 -8.54
CA GLY A 33 -0.29 -6.52 -7.25
C GLY A 33 0.83 -5.54 -6.86
N ASN A 34 0.46 -4.44 -6.20
CA ASN A 34 1.44 -3.49 -5.70
C ASN A 34 2.21 -4.13 -4.54
N SER A 35 3.52 -4.36 -4.70
CA SER A 35 4.37 -4.78 -3.60
C SER A 35 4.55 -3.61 -2.62
N VAL A 36 4.07 -3.79 -1.39
CA VAL A 36 4.21 -2.82 -0.31
C VAL A 36 5.45 -3.19 0.50
N ASN A 37 6.45 -2.31 0.54
CA ASN A 37 7.65 -2.48 1.37
C ASN A 37 7.44 -1.71 2.68
N THR A 38 7.56 -2.35 3.85
CA THR A 38 7.33 -1.70 5.14
C THR A 38 8.60 -1.32 5.91
N ASP A 39 9.78 -1.64 5.38
CA ASP A 39 11.06 -1.50 6.10
C ASP A 39 11.32 -0.07 6.52
N ARG A 40 10.98 0.90 5.65
CA ARG A 40 11.15 2.32 5.96
C ARG A 40 10.28 2.74 7.14
N MET A 41 9.01 2.33 7.14
CA MET A 41 8.08 2.65 8.24
C MET A 41 8.46 1.94 9.54
N LYS A 42 9.02 0.71 9.48
CA LYS A 42 9.55 0.01 10.66
C LYS A 42 10.67 0.81 11.30
N LYS A 43 11.67 1.21 10.51
CA LYS A 43 12.78 2.05 10.97
C LYS A 43 12.28 3.38 11.54
N THR A 44 11.31 4.02 10.89
CA THR A 44 10.69 5.25 11.42
C THR A 44 10.09 5.06 12.82
N LEU A 45 9.38 3.95 13.07
CA LEU A 45 8.83 3.65 14.39
C LEU A 45 9.90 3.34 15.43
N GLU A 46 10.98 2.65 15.05
CA GLU A 46 12.13 2.39 15.92
C GLU A 46 12.83 3.70 16.32
N LEU A 47 13.05 4.61 15.36
CA LEU A 47 13.60 5.94 15.62
C LEU A 47 12.68 6.77 16.51
N TYR A 48 11.37 6.70 16.31
CA TYR A 48 10.41 7.38 17.17
C TYR A 48 10.45 6.83 18.61
N ALA A 49 10.49 5.51 18.77
CA ALA A 49 10.61 4.89 20.09
C ALA A 49 11.89 5.33 20.81
N GLN A 50 13.02 5.39 20.09
CA GLN A 50 14.29 5.85 20.63
C GLN A 50 14.26 7.34 20.99
N TYR A 51 13.76 8.18 20.09
CA TYR A 51 13.66 9.63 20.31
C TYR A 51 12.80 9.98 21.54
N ARG A 52 11.75 9.20 21.84
CA ARG A 52 10.96 9.41 23.06
C ARG A 52 11.74 9.10 24.35
N GLN A 53 12.85 8.37 24.28
CA GLN A 53 13.67 8.03 25.44
C GLN A 53 14.79 9.04 25.66
N ASP A 54 15.48 9.45 24.60
CA ASP A 54 16.67 10.32 24.69
C ASP A 54 16.39 11.79 24.36
N TYR A 55 15.28 12.09 23.66
CA TYR A 55 14.91 13.42 23.16
C TYR A 55 16.01 14.10 22.34
N ASP A 56 16.91 13.31 21.74
CA ASP A 56 18.06 13.80 20.99
C ASP A 56 17.66 14.11 19.55
N THR A 57 17.46 15.40 19.28
CA THR A 57 17.02 15.88 17.97
C THR A 57 18.11 15.78 16.91
N GLU A 58 19.38 15.95 17.28
CA GLU A 58 20.51 15.89 16.35
C GLU A 58 20.73 14.45 15.88
N LYS A 59 20.73 13.52 16.83
CA LYS A 59 20.79 12.09 16.55
C LYS A 59 19.61 11.60 15.72
N LEU A 60 18.40 12.07 16.02
CA LEU A 60 17.22 11.76 15.21
C LEU A 60 17.42 12.25 13.78
N ALA A 61 17.81 13.50 13.57
CA ALA A 61 18.01 14.05 12.23
C ALA A 61 19.06 13.27 11.42
N ASN A 62 20.18 12.90 12.06
CA ASN A 62 21.22 12.08 11.43
C ASN A 62 20.69 10.69 11.04
N SER A 63 19.95 10.04 11.93
CA SER A 63 19.37 8.70 11.67
C SER A 63 18.29 8.73 10.58
N LEU A 64 17.51 9.82 10.50
CA LEU A 64 16.52 10.01 9.45
C LEU A 64 17.18 10.17 8.07
N ALA A 65 18.31 10.88 8.00
CA ALA A 65 19.05 11.04 6.76
C ALA A 65 19.55 9.70 6.19
N GLU A 66 19.96 8.75 7.05
CA GLU A 66 20.38 7.40 6.63
C GLU A 66 19.26 6.59 5.95
N ILE A 67 17.99 6.92 6.23
CA ILE A 67 16.82 6.28 5.61
C ILE A 67 16.12 7.18 4.59
N ASN A 68 16.80 8.23 4.13
CA ASN A 68 16.31 9.23 3.16
C ASN A 68 14.99 9.89 3.60
N LEU A 69 14.85 10.19 4.89
CA LEU A 69 13.74 10.95 5.44
C LEU A 69 14.23 12.29 5.99
N THR A 70 13.39 13.31 5.85
CA THR A 70 13.56 14.58 6.54
C THR A 70 12.83 14.58 7.89
N PRO A 71 13.14 15.51 8.81
CA PRO A 71 12.35 15.71 10.02
C PRO A 71 10.86 16.00 9.73
N GLN A 72 10.56 16.65 8.59
CA GLN A 72 9.19 16.90 8.17
C GLN A 72 8.49 15.59 7.75
N ASP A 73 9.15 14.74 6.95
CA ASP A 73 8.62 13.43 6.58
C ASP A 73 8.34 12.59 7.83
N PHE A 74 9.26 12.62 8.79
CA PHE A 74 9.10 11.94 10.07
C PHE A 74 7.83 12.38 10.80
N SER A 75 7.61 13.70 10.96
CA SER A 75 6.39 14.22 11.59
C SER A 75 5.14 13.72 10.89
N ILE A 76 5.11 13.82 9.55
CA ILE A 76 3.97 13.38 8.74
C ILE A 76 3.67 11.89 8.95
N ILE A 77 4.71 11.04 8.96
CA ILE A 77 4.57 9.60 9.15
C ILE A 77 4.01 9.31 10.56
N ILE A 78 4.57 9.94 11.59
CA ILE A 78 4.14 9.74 12.98
C ILE A 78 2.70 10.23 13.18
N ASP A 79 2.33 11.37 12.62
CA ASP A 79 0.96 11.90 12.66
C ASP A 79 -0.04 10.92 12.02
N LYS A 80 0.33 10.30 10.90
CA LYS A 80 -0.47 9.25 10.25
C LYS A 80 -0.62 8.00 11.12
N PHE A 81 0.46 7.54 11.78
CA PHE A 81 0.36 6.45 12.75
C PHE A 81 -0.59 6.80 13.91
N ILE A 82 -0.48 8.02 14.46
CA ILE A 82 -1.36 8.50 15.53
C ILE A 82 -2.81 8.55 15.04
N TYR A 83 -3.05 9.08 13.84
CA TYR A 83 -4.38 9.13 13.22
C TYR A 83 -5.03 7.76 13.17
N TYR A 84 -4.33 6.75 12.62
CA TYR A 84 -4.89 5.40 12.49
C TYR A 84 -4.98 4.64 13.83
N ARG A 85 -4.12 4.95 14.81
CA ARG A 85 -4.26 4.41 16.18
C ARG A 85 -5.50 4.95 16.89
N THR A 86 -5.78 6.24 16.72
CA THR A 86 -6.84 6.94 17.47
C THR A 86 -8.21 6.85 16.78
N ARG A 87 -8.26 6.52 15.48
CA ARG A 87 -9.50 6.47 14.69
C ARG A 87 -9.70 5.11 14.03
N GLU A 88 -10.20 4.14 14.80
CA GLU A 88 -10.42 2.77 14.34
C GLU A 88 -11.32 2.68 13.09
N ALA A 89 -12.39 3.48 13.02
CA ALA A 89 -13.29 3.50 11.86
C ALA A 89 -12.56 3.92 10.57
N ALA A 90 -11.75 4.98 10.63
CA ALA A 90 -10.96 5.45 9.50
C ALA A 90 -9.87 4.43 9.11
N ARG A 91 -9.28 3.73 10.08
CA ARG A 91 -8.33 2.65 9.81
C ARG A 91 -8.99 1.49 9.06
N LYS A 92 -10.15 1.02 9.51
CA LYS A 92 -10.89 -0.08 8.85
C LYS A 92 -11.29 0.27 7.42
N GLU A 93 -11.71 1.51 7.18
CA GLU A 93 -12.02 2.00 5.84
C GLU A 93 -10.76 1.99 4.95
N ALA A 94 -9.64 2.49 5.47
CA ALA A 94 -8.37 2.50 4.73
C ALA A 94 -7.78 1.09 4.52
N GLU A 95 -7.99 0.14 5.44
CA GLU A 95 -7.63 -1.28 5.28
C GLU A 95 -8.41 -1.95 4.13
N ALA A 96 -9.65 -1.54 3.88
CA ALA A 96 -10.40 -2.00 2.71
C ALA A 96 -9.77 -1.48 1.40
N LEU A 97 -9.33 -0.22 1.39
CA LEU A 97 -8.59 0.36 0.27
C LEU A 97 -7.22 -0.32 0.08
N LEU A 98 -6.54 -0.70 1.16
CA LEU A 98 -5.27 -1.44 1.10
C LEU A 98 -5.41 -2.77 0.36
N LYS A 99 -6.49 -3.51 0.58
CA LYS A 99 -6.74 -4.76 -0.15
C LYS A 99 -6.88 -4.49 -1.65
N HIS A 100 -7.58 -3.42 -2.02
CA HIS A 100 -7.71 -3.02 -3.43
C HIS A 100 -6.35 -2.61 -4.03
N PHE A 101 -5.57 -1.82 -3.28
CA PHE A 101 -4.23 -1.39 -3.66
C PHE A 101 -3.27 -2.57 -3.86
N LYS A 102 -3.21 -3.51 -2.91
CA LYS A 102 -2.37 -4.73 -3.00
C LYS A 102 -2.72 -5.59 -4.21
N LEU A 103 -3.96 -5.54 -4.70
CA LEU A 103 -4.40 -6.23 -5.92
C LEU A 103 -4.04 -5.51 -7.23
N GLY A 104 -3.38 -4.35 -7.16
CA GLY A 104 -3.05 -3.53 -8.34
C GLY A 104 -4.17 -2.59 -8.76
N GLY A 105 -5.18 -2.41 -7.91
CA GLY A 105 -6.26 -1.44 -8.12
C GLY A 105 -5.79 0.00 -7.91
N GLU A 106 -6.34 0.93 -8.71
CA GLU A 106 -6.11 2.36 -8.55
C GLU A 106 -6.92 2.88 -7.35
N VAL A 107 -6.24 3.45 -6.35
CA VAL A 107 -6.90 4.07 -5.19
C VAL A 107 -6.92 5.58 -5.39
N LYS A 108 -8.11 6.15 -5.48
CA LYS A 108 -8.32 7.60 -5.53
C LYS A 108 -8.56 8.11 -4.11
N THR A 109 -7.59 8.83 -3.56
CA THR A 109 -7.73 9.51 -2.27
C THR A 109 -8.16 10.96 -2.50
N HIS A 110 -9.00 11.50 -1.61
CA HIS A 110 -9.39 12.92 -1.68
C HIS A 110 -8.23 13.85 -1.31
N GLU A 111 -7.35 13.37 -0.43
CA GLU A 111 -6.10 14.02 -0.09
C GLU A 111 -4.97 12.99 -0.23
N THR A 112 -3.88 13.37 -0.88
CA THR A 112 -2.67 12.54 -0.95
C THR A 112 -1.60 13.16 -0.09
N THR A 113 -1.11 12.40 0.88
CA THR A 113 0.02 12.80 1.71
C THR A 113 1.30 12.27 1.06
N PHE A 114 2.23 13.16 0.76
CA PHE A 114 3.51 12.80 0.19
C PHE A 114 4.61 12.94 1.24
N VAL A 115 5.54 12.00 1.15
CA VAL A 115 6.81 12.00 1.88
C VAL A 115 7.91 11.72 0.87
N SER A 116 9.12 12.19 1.14
CA SER A 116 10.26 12.06 0.24
C SER A 116 10.37 10.64 -0.33
N GLY A 117 10.44 10.51 -1.66
CA GLY A 117 10.57 9.24 -2.38
C GLY A 117 9.27 8.44 -2.59
N MET A 118 8.10 9.01 -2.30
CA MET A 118 6.77 8.38 -2.51
C MET A 118 5.82 9.21 -3.38
N GLU A 119 6.32 10.22 -4.07
CA GLU A 119 5.52 11.24 -4.77
C GLU A 119 4.69 10.68 -5.92
N ASN A 120 5.13 9.56 -6.50
CA ASN A 120 4.57 9.03 -7.74
C ASN A 120 3.46 7.98 -7.51
N GLN A 121 3.14 7.64 -6.27
CA GLN A 121 2.14 6.62 -5.94
C GLN A 121 1.16 7.14 -4.88
N PRO A 122 -0.03 7.61 -5.29
CA PRO A 122 -1.11 7.93 -4.36
C PRO A 122 -1.39 6.74 -3.43
N PHE A 123 -1.73 7.02 -2.17
CA PHE A 123 -1.99 6.01 -1.13
C PHE A 123 -0.76 5.16 -0.71
N ARG A 124 0.43 5.36 -1.27
CA ARG A 124 1.62 4.54 -0.94
C ARG A 124 2.01 4.63 0.53
N LEU A 125 2.04 5.84 1.09
CA LEU A 125 2.35 6.06 2.50
C LEU A 125 1.35 5.32 3.39
N ASP A 126 0.05 5.55 3.17
CA ASP A 126 -1.01 4.90 3.92
C ASP A 126 -0.93 3.37 3.78
N ALA A 127 -0.59 2.86 2.59
CA ALA A 127 -0.42 1.42 2.36
C ALA A 127 0.71 0.82 3.20
N GLU A 128 1.87 1.46 3.29
CA GLU A 128 2.99 0.97 4.11
C GLU A 128 2.66 1.02 5.61
N ILE A 129 2.02 2.11 6.06
CA ILE A 129 1.59 2.27 7.46
C ILE A 129 0.54 1.21 7.83
N LEU A 130 -0.52 1.08 7.04
CA LEU A 130 -1.60 0.12 7.29
C LEU A 130 -1.12 -1.33 7.22
N THR A 131 -0.15 -1.62 6.34
CA THR A 131 0.48 -2.94 6.29
C THR A 131 1.23 -3.24 7.59
N LEU A 132 1.82 -2.26 8.27
CA LEU A 132 2.41 -2.49 9.60
C LEU A 132 1.40 -2.73 10.70
N PHE A 133 0.22 -2.11 10.64
CA PHE A 133 -0.87 -2.46 11.56
C PHE A 133 -1.32 -3.91 11.37
N GLU A 134 -1.26 -4.45 10.14
CA GLU A 134 -1.61 -5.83 9.81
C GLU A 134 -0.48 -6.81 10.18
N GLU A 135 0.77 -6.54 9.79
CA GLU A 135 1.89 -7.48 9.87
C GLU A 135 2.73 -7.37 11.14
N SER A 136 2.71 -6.22 11.82
CA SER A 136 3.59 -5.96 12.99
C SER A 136 2.92 -5.04 14.03
N PRO A 137 1.72 -5.38 14.52
CA PRO A 137 0.98 -4.53 15.47
C PRO A 137 1.73 -4.29 16.78
N GLU A 138 2.54 -5.26 17.24
CA GLU A 138 3.35 -5.11 18.45
C GLU A 138 4.45 -4.06 18.31
N LEU A 139 5.01 -3.88 17.10
CA LEU A 139 5.98 -2.81 16.83
C LEU A 139 5.30 -1.44 16.96
N VAL A 140 4.11 -1.29 16.37
CA VAL A 140 3.31 -0.08 16.48
C VAL A 140 2.97 0.19 17.95
N LYS A 141 2.50 -0.82 18.68
CA LYS A 141 2.17 -0.69 20.10
C LYS A 141 3.37 -0.22 20.92
N LYS A 142 4.51 -0.91 20.80
CA LYS A 142 5.76 -0.60 21.52
C LYS A 142 6.25 0.82 21.22
N ALA A 143 6.14 1.27 19.97
CA ALA A 143 6.60 2.59 19.57
C ALA A 143 5.82 3.74 20.23
N PHE A 144 4.58 3.51 20.68
CA PHE A 144 3.73 4.55 21.27
C PHE A 144 3.33 4.34 22.74
N GLU A 145 3.41 3.12 23.25
CA GLU A 145 3.03 2.79 24.65
C GLU A 145 4.22 2.50 25.55
N GLY A 146 5.42 2.37 24.96
CA GLY A 146 6.68 2.25 25.69
C GLY A 146 7.08 3.53 26.42
#